data_AF-A0A382M2S9-F1
#
_entry.id   AF-A0A382M2S9-F1
#
_cell.length_a   1.000
_cell.length_b   1.000
_cell.length_c   1.000
_cell.angle_alpha   90.00
_cell.angle_beta   90.00
_cell.angle_gamma   90.00
#
_symmetry.space_group_name_H-M   'P 1'
#
loop_
_entity.id
_entity.type
_entity.pdbx_description
1 polymer ?
#
loop_
_entity_poly.entity_id
_entity_poly.type
_entity_poly.pdbx_seq_one_letter_code
_entity_poly.pdbx_strand_id
1 'polypeptide(L)'
;MVYSKIIKRTTARLISPLLFYSRSYHLSKPFYCGLGSILTFHRVCPGTSKPRITGNAGLEVTPEYLENTIRFMSQNNYEIVSMTRAS
;
A
#
# COMPACT_ATOMS: atom_id res chain seq x y z
N MET A 1 -8.09 25.14 23.16
CA MET A 1 -7.22 24.56 22.10
C MET A 1 -7.03 23.03 22.19
N VAL A 2 -6.96 22.42 23.39
CA VAL A 2 -6.82 20.95 23.59
C VAL A 2 -8.05 20.15 23.12
N TYR A 3 -9.25 20.66 23.40
CA TYR A 3 -10.53 20.02 23.06
C TYR A 3 -10.72 19.75 21.56
N SER A 4 -10.29 20.70 20.71
CA SER A 4 -10.33 20.57 19.24
C SER A 4 -9.43 19.45 18.72
N LYS A 5 -8.27 19.22 19.35
CA LYS A 5 -7.36 18.13 18.96
C LYS A 5 -7.95 16.76 19.28
N ILE A 6 -8.65 16.63 20.41
CA ILE A 6 -9.30 15.40 20.84
C ILE A 6 -10.47 15.06 19.90
N ILE A 7 -11.34 16.03 19.62
CA ILE A 7 -12.46 15.84 18.68
C ILE A 7 -11.93 15.45 17.30
N LYS A 8 -10.97 16.19 16.73
CA LYS A 8 -10.35 15.85 15.43
C LYS A 8 -9.81 14.41 15.40
N ARG A 9 -9.16 13.97 16.48
CA ARG A 9 -8.58 12.63 16.58
C ARG A 9 -9.64 11.54 16.69
N THR A 10 -10.70 11.76 17.48
CA THR A 10 -11.82 10.83 17.61
C THR A 10 -12.61 10.74 16.31
N THR A 11 -12.89 11.86 15.66
CA THR A 11 -13.55 11.92 14.36
C THR A 11 -12.71 11.21 13.29
N ALA A 12 -11.40 11.44 13.22
CA ALA A 12 -10.52 10.75 12.27
C ALA A 12 -10.51 9.22 12.48
N ARG A 13 -10.54 8.75 13.74
CA ARG A 13 -10.58 7.32 14.06
C ARG A 13 -11.88 6.63 13.66
N LEU A 14 -13.00 7.35 13.63
CA LEU A 14 -14.29 6.82 13.19
C LEU A 14 -14.46 6.92 11.68
N ILE A 15 -14.11 8.06 11.10
CA ILE A 15 -14.28 8.32 9.67
C ILE A 15 -13.30 7.50 8.83
N SER A 16 -12.03 7.36 9.24
CA SER A 16 -11.01 6.65 8.47
C SER A 16 -11.39 5.20 8.12
N PRO A 17 -11.81 4.32 9.06
CA PRO A 17 -12.22 2.97 8.71
C PRO A 17 -13.49 2.97 7.85
N LEU A 18 -14.42 3.90 8.10
CA LEU A 18 -15.64 4.01 7.31
C LEU A 18 -15.35 4.37 5.84
N LEU A 19 -14.45 5.33 5.61
CA LEU A 19 -13.98 5.70 4.27
C LEU A 19 -13.24 4.55 3.59
N PHE A 20 -12.43 3.80 4.34
CA PHE A 20 -11.68 2.65 3.83
C PHE A 20 -12.62 1.51 3.40
N TYR A 21 -13.53 1.08 4.27
CA TYR A 21 -14.46 -0.02 3.98
C TYR A 21 -15.51 0.33 2.93
N SER A 22 -16.02 1.57 2.92
CA SER A 22 -16.96 2.04 1.90
C SER A 22 -16.32 2.20 0.51
N ARG A 23 -14.99 2.16 0.41
CA ARG A 23 -14.23 2.47 -0.81
C ARG A 23 -14.58 3.82 -1.43
N SER A 24 -15.02 4.78 -0.60
CA SER A 24 -15.38 6.15 -1.01
C SER A 24 -14.26 6.88 -1.77
N TYR A 25 -13.00 6.48 -1.59
CA TYR A 25 -11.85 6.99 -2.36
C TYR A 25 -11.98 6.75 -3.87
N HIS A 26 -12.83 5.84 -4.35
CA HIS A 26 -13.13 5.70 -5.77
C HIS A 26 -13.87 6.92 -6.35
N LEU A 27 -14.59 7.69 -5.55
CA LEU A 27 -15.30 8.89 -6.00
C LEU A 27 -14.34 10.03 -6.38
N SER A 28 -13.20 10.13 -5.69
CA SER A 28 -12.17 11.11 -5.99
C SER A 28 -11.22 10.65 -7.11
N LYS A 29 -11.29 9.37 -7.51
CA LYS A 29 -10.42 8.77 -8.52
C LYS A 29 -10.35 9.58 -9.82
N PRO A 30 -11.45 10.08 -10.42
CA PRO A 30 -11.37 10.83 -11.69
C PRO A 30 -10.51 12.10 -11.63
N PHE A 31 -10.34 12.69 -10.45
CA PHE A 31 -9.62 13.96 -10.28
C PHE A 31 -8.22 13.79 -9.70
N TYR A 32 -7.99 12.73 -8.92
CA TYR A 32 -6.77 12.56 -8.13
C TYR A 32 -6.04 11.23 -8.37
N CYS A 33 -6.46 10.38 -9.31
CA CYS A 33 -5.75 9.14 -9.58
C CYS A 33 -4.46 9.37 -10.37
N GLY A 34 -3.39 8.66 -9.99
CA GLY A 34 -2.21 8.51 -10.83
C GLY A 34 -2.48 7.53 -11.99
N LEU A 35 -1.59 7.55 -13.01
CA LEU A 35 -1.65 6.64 -14.16
C LEU A 35 -1.24 5.19 -13.82
N GLY A 36 -0.59 4.98 -12.68
CA GLY A 36 -0.10 3.67 -12.27
C GLY A 36 0.29 3.63 -10.80
N SER A 37 0.92 2.52 -10.42
CA SER A 37 1.34 2.24 -9.04
C SER A 37 2.83 1.94 -8.98
N ILE A 38 3.52 2.51 -7.99
CA ILE A 38 4.92 2.18 -7.69
C ILE A 38 4.93 1.23 -6.50
N LEU A 39 5.42 0.01 -6.70
CA LEU A 39 5.56 -0.99 -5.65
C LEU A 39 6.96 -0.89 -5.05
N THR A 40 7.05 -0.71 -3.74
CA THR A 40 8.32 -0.58 -3.01
C THR A 40 8.48 -1.76 -2.05
N PHE A 41 9.32 -2.72 -2.42
CA PHE A 41 9.65 -3.87 -1.57
C PHE A 41 10.98 -3.61 -0.87
N HIS A 42 11.01 -3.73 0.46
CA HIS A 42 12.24 -3.50 1.21
C HIS A 42 13.21 -4.65 1.01
N ARG A 43 12.73 -5.90 1.19
CA ARG A 43 13.48 -7.14 0.94
C ARG A 43 12.54 -8.26 0.57
N VAL A 44 13.02 -9.17 -0.27
CA VAL A 44 12.36 -10.45 -0.57
C VAL A 44 13.15 -11.54 0.14
N CYS A 45 12.53 -12.21 1.10
CA CYS A 45 13.20 -13.16 1.99
C CYS A 45 12.34 -14.42 2.20
N PRO A 46 12.91 -15.62 2.21
CA PRO A 46 12.17 -16.83 2.56
C PRO A 46 11.55 -16.69 3.96
N GLY A 47 10.35 -17.27 4.15
CA GLY A 47 9.58 -17.27 5.41
C GLY A 47 10.23 -18.11 6.52
N THR A 48 11.46 -17.79 6.89
CA THR A 48 12.24 -18.49 7.94
C THR A 48 12.24 -17.71 9.25
N SER A 49 12.42 -18.42 10.36
CA SER A 49 12.54 -17.88 11.72
C SER A 49 13.92 -17.28 12.04
N LYS A 50 14.79 -17.10 11.03
CA LYS A 50 16.13 -16.53 11.23
C LYS A 50 16.03 -15.09 11.76
N PRO A 51 16.99 -14.65 12.59
CA PRO A 51 17.07 -13.27 13.06
C PRO A 51 16.99 -12.28 11.88
N ARG A 52 16.12 -11.28 11.99
CA ARG A 52 15.91 -10.24 10.97
C ARG A 52 16.52 -8.92 11.42
N ILE A 53 16.77 -8.04 10.46
CA ILE A 53 17.19 -6.67 10.74
C ILE A 53 16.03 -5.98 11.49
N THR A 54 16.30 -5.56 12.72
CA THR A 54 15.30 -4.92 13.58
C THR A 54 14.80 -3.60 12.97
N GLY A 55 13.53 -3.27 13.19
CA GLY A 55 12.89 -2.07 12.63
C GLY A 55 12.26 -2.26 11.24
N ASN A 56 12.88 -3.04 10.35
CA ASN A 56 12.37 -3.25 8.98
C ASN A 56 11.80 -4.65 8.72
N ALA A 57 11.86 -5.55 9.70
CA ALA A 57 11.37 -6.92 9.56
C ALA A 57 9.89 -7.00 9.13
N GLY A 58 9.06 -6.03 9.54
CA GLY A 58 7.65 -5.96 9.14
C GLY A 58 7.39 -5.48 7.71
N LEU A 59 8.44 -5.11 6.98
CA LEU A 59 8.39 -4.61 5.60
C LEU A 59 8.99 -5.61 4.60
N GLU A 60 9.48 -6.76 5.09
CA GLU A 60 9.96 -7.86 4.25
C GLU A 60 8.78 -8.63 3.66
N VAL A 61 8.92 -9.07 2.41
CA VAL A 61 7.94 -9.94 1.74
C VAL A 61 8.56 -11.29 1.41
N THR A 62 7.73 -12.32 1.26
CA THR A 62 8.22 -13.64 0.82
C THR A 62 8.31 -13.72 -0.71
N PRO A 63 9.09 -14.66 -1.27
CA PRO A 63 9.10 -14.92 -2.71
C PRO A 63 7.70 -15.23 -3.26
N GLU A 64 6.91 -16.02 -2.52
CA GLU A 64 5.55 -16.40 -2.92
C GLU A 64 4.62 -15.19 -2.93
N TYR A 65 4.78 -14.26 -1.99
CA TYR A 65 4.03 -13.00 -1.98
C TYR A 65 4.37 -12.14 -3.21
N LEU A 66 5.66 -12.00 -3.53
CA LEU A 66 6.09 -11.26 -4.72
C LEU A 66 5.56 -11.90 -6.01
N GLU A 67 5.66 -13.22 -6.13
CA GLU A 67 5.16 -13.95 -7.29
C GLU A 67 3.64 -13.75 -7.46
N ASN A 68 2.87 -13.91 -6.39
CA ASN A 68 1.43 -13.66 -6.41
C ASN A 68 1.09 -12.21 -6.77
N THR A 69 1.91 -11.24 -6.34
CA THR A 69 1.76 -9.83 -6.70
C THR A 69 1.96 -9.61 -8.19
N ILE A 70 3.02 -10.19 -8.77
CA ILE A 70 3.31 -10.10 -10.21
C ILE A 70 2.18 -10.77 -11.02
N ARG A 71 1.72 -11.94 -10.59
CA ARG A 71 0.60 -12.66 -11.23
C ARG A 71 -0.69 -11.83 -11.18
N PHE A 72 -1.01 -11.24 -10.03
CA PHE A 72 -2.17 -10.36 -9.89
C PHE A 72 -2.09 -9.17 -10.87
N MET A 73 -0.92 -8.53 -10.97
CA MET A 73 -0.72 -7.43 -11.92
C MET A 73 -0.95 -7.87 -13.37
N SER A 74 -0.35 -9.00 -13.77
CA SER A 74 -0.52 -9.55 -15.11
C SER A 74 -1.99 -9.90 -15.41
N GLN A 75 -2.69 -10.55 -14.48
CA GLN A 75 -4.10 -10.91 -14.63
C GLN A 75 -5.04 -9.70 -14.74
N ASN A 76 -4.63 -8.55 -14.19
CA ASN A 76 -5.39 -7.31 -14.24
C ASN A 76 -4.89 -6.36 -15.33
N ASN A 77 -4.15 -6.86 -16.33
CA ASN A 77 -3.65 -6.10 -17.48
C ASN A 77 -2.74 -4.91 -17.11
N TYR A 78 -2.01 -4.99 -15.99
CA TYR A 78 -0.97 -4.02 -15.70
C TYR A 78 0.27 -4.31 -16.54
N GLU A 79 0.89 -3.25 -17.04
CA GLU A 79 2.20 -3.30 -17.65
C GLU A 79 3.28 -2.92 -16.61
N ILE A 80 4.30 -3.76 -16.47
CA ILE A 80 5.47 -3.45 -15.62
C ILE A 80 6.48 -2.72 -16.50
N VAL A 81 6.68 -1.43 -16.22
CA VAL A 81 7.57 -0.55 -16.98
C VAL A 81 8.76 -0.13 -16.12
N SER A 82 9.89 0.14 -16.78
CA SER A 82 11.03 0.83 -16.14
C SER A 82 10.71 2.31 -15.93
N MET A 83 11.43 2.96 -15.01
CA MET A 83 11.24 4.38 -14.74
C MET A 83 11.48 5.25 -15.98
N THR A 84 12.49 4.91 -16.79
CA THR A 84 12.82 5.61 -18.04
C THR A 84 11.67 5.59 -19.06
N ARG A 85 10.83 4.56 -19.03
CA ARG A 85 9.66 4.48 -19.91
C ARG A 85 8.46 5.26 -19.37
N ALA A 86 8.41 5.47 -18.05
CA ALA A 86 7.31 6.16 -17.37
C ALA A 86 7.50 7.68 -17.29
N SER A 87 8.72 8.18 -17.51
CA SER A 87 9.08 9.60 -17.60
C SER A 87 9.03 10.12 -19.04
#